data_AF-A0A164UNB3-F1
#
_entry.id   AF-A0A164UNB3-F1
#
_cell.length_a   1.000
_cell.length_b   1.000
_cell.length_c   1.000
_cell.angle_alpha   90.00
_cell.angle_beta   90.00
_cell.angle_gamma   90.00
#
_symmetry.space_group_name_H-M   'P 1'
#
loop_
_entity.id
_entity.type
_entity.pdbx_description
1 polymer ?
#
loop_
_entity_poly.entity_id
_entity_poly.type
_entity_poly.pdbx_seq_one_letter_code
_entity_poly.pdbx_strand_id
1 'polypeptide(L)'
;MPSLTTAYEVLLEVTNDTSDPITVEILREGIVWNSGPVILLRPHEGLTLILEAGSTYKYTFKNTNARVANVKVRSWRDLNLGVMDVFPSTMPSRMPGIGAVTVQPVEGVTINYIHRDVRSCPPS
;
A
#
# COMPACT_ATOMS: atom_id res chain seq x y z
N MET A 1 23.34 25.72 19.79
CA MET A 1 23.30 24.26 19.97
C MET A 1 23.11 23.61 18.60
N PRO A 2 23.93 22.65 18.18
CA PRO A 2 23.63 21.89 16.98
C PRO A 2 22.41 21.00 17.26
N SER A 3 21.36 21.15 16.47
CA SER A 3 20.16 20.32 16.51
C SER A 3 20.52 18.90 16.07
N LEU A 4 20.37 17.92 16.96
CA LEU A 4 20.38 16.50 16.56
C LEU A 4 19.13 16.22 15.72
N THR A 5 19.18 16.50 14.42
CA THR A 5 18.31 15.86 13.43
C THR A 5 18.84 14.46 13.18
N THR A 6 18.75 13.60 14.19
CA THR A 6 18.99 12.17 14.00
C THR A 6 17.79 11.65 13.22
N ALA A 7 17.99 11.30 11.95
CA ALA A 7 16.99 10.56 11.20
C ALA A 7 16.76 9.23 11.94
N TYR A 8 15.56 9.05 12.49
CA TYR A 8 15.17 7.81 13.13
C TYR A 8 14.61 6.86 12.07
N GLU A 9 14.98 5.59 12.14
CA GLU A 9 14.39 4.55 11.30
C GLU A 9 13.12 4.03 11.96
N VAL A 10 12.09 3.78 11.14
CA VAL A 10 10.83 3.16 11.55
C VAL A 10 10.54 1.99 10.64
N LEU A 11 9.89 0.97 11.19
CA LEU A 11 9.59 -0.27 10.49
C LEU A 11 8.17 -0.25 9.97
N LEU A 12 8.00 -0.64 8.70
CA LEU A 12 6.71 -1.01 8.14
C LEU A 12 6.71 -2.51 7.90
N GLU A 13 5.93 -3.22 8.70
CA GLU A 13 5.66 -4.64 8.54
C GLU A 13 4.36 -4.83 7.77
N VAL A 14 4.44 -5.56 6.66
CA VAL A 14 3.31 -5.92 5.81
C VAL A 14 3.16 -7.42 5.83
N THR A 15 2.03 -7.93 6.30
CA THR A 15 1.80 -9.38 6.37
C THR A 15 0.69 -9.79 5.43
N ASN A 16 0.94 -10.77 4.56
CA ASN A 16 -0.09 -11.35 3.72
C ASN A 16 -0.94 -12.34 4.53
N ASP A 17 -1.98 -11.81 5.15
CA ASP A 17 -3.03 -12.54 5.87
C ASP A 17 -4.13 -13.09 4.95
N THR A 18 -3.99 -12.93 3.63
CA THR A 18 -4.93 -13.47 2.64
C THR A 18 -4.51 -14.85 2.14
N SER A 19 -5.47 -15.61 1.60
CA SER A 19 -5.22 -16.91 0.97
C SER A 19 -4.56 -16.79 -0.40
N ASP A 20 -4.53 -15.60 -0.98
CA ASP A 20 -4.01 -15.35 -2.32
C ASP A 20 -2.63 -14.68 -2.26
N PRO A 21 -1.74 -14.95 -3.22
CA PRO A 21 -0.50 -14.19 -3.32
C PRO A 21 -0.80 -12.73 -3.70
N ILE A 22 -0.01 -11.81 -3.15
CA ILE A 22 -0.07 -10.39 -3.50
C ILE A 22 1.28 -9.89 -4.00
N THR A 23 1.25 -8.86 -4.83
CA THR A 23 2.46 -8.17 -5.26
C THR A 23 2.50 -6.78 -4.67
N VAL A 24 3.65 -6.42 -4.10
CA VAL A 24 3.93 -5.11 -3.53
C VAL A 24 5.00 -4.46 -4.38
N GLU A 25 4.64 -3.37 -5.02
CA GLU A 25 5.53 -2.56 -5.83
C GLU A 25 5.91 -1.30 -5.06
N ILE A 26 7.20 -1.09 -4.85
CA ILE A 26 7.73 0.04 -4.10
C ILE A 26 7.88 1.24 -5.03
N LEU A 27 7.12 2.30 -4.81
CA LEU A 27 7.20 3.53 -5.62
C LEU A 27 8.09 4.55 -4.91
N ARG A 28 9.26 4.83 -5.49
CA ARG A 28 10.17 5.86 -4.96
C ARG A 28 9.88 7.20 -5.62
N GLU A 29 9.59 8.22 -4.81
CA GLU A 29 9.41 9.59 -5.28
C GLU A 29 10.76 10.12 -5.83
N GLY A 30 10.79 10.53 -7.10
CA GLY A 30 11.99 11.09 -7.76
C GLY A 30 12.62 10.24 -8.86
N ILE A 31 12.14 9.01 -9.10
CA ILE A 31 12.60 8.18 -10.22
C ILE A 31 11.54 8.19 -11.33
N VAL A 32 11.94 8.66 -12.52
CA VAL A 32 11.06 8.81 -13.72
C VAL A 32 10.65 7.44 -14.30
N TRP A 33 11.31 6.36 -13.89
CA TRP A 33 10.87 4.99 -14.19
C TRP A 33 9.77 4.58 -13.21
N ASN A 34 8.53 4.54 -13.72
CA ASN A 34 7.31 4.11 -13.01
C ASN A 34 7.29 2.60 -12.66
N SER A 35 8.41 2.02 -12.24
CA SER A 35 8.51 0.61 -11.86
C SER A 35 9.66 0.46 -10.88
N GLY A 36 9.34 0.57 -9.59
CA GLY A 36 10.30 0.16 -8.56
C GLY A 36 10.30 -1.36 -8.38
N PRO A 37 11.05 -1.87 -7.40
CA PRO A 37 11.11 -3.30 -7.15
C PRO A 37 9.71 -3.84 -6.81
N VAL A 38 9.38 -4.97 -7.42
CA VAL A 38 8.13 -5.71 -7.19
C VAL A 38 8.46 -6.95 -6.39
N ILE A 39 7.79 -7.09 -5.24
CA ILE A 39 7.95 -8.21 -4.33
C ILE A 39 6.66 -9.03 -4.37
N LEU A 40 6.78 -10.33 -4.60
CA LEU A 40 5.67 -11.26 -4.49
C LEU A 40 5.65 -11.81 -3.06
N LEU A 41 4.57 -11.56 -2.33
CA LEU A 41 4.30 -12.08 -0.99
C LEU A 41 3.29 -13.22 -1.11
N ARG A 42 3.70 -14.43 -0.75
CA ARG A 42 2.79 -15.57 -0.66
C ARG A 42 1.90 -15.49 0.59
N PRO A 43 0.83 -16.29 0.67
CA PRO A 43 0.03 -16.39 1.88
C PRO A 43 0.91 -16.67 3.10
N HIS A 44 0.65 -15.95 4.19
CA HIS A 44 1.38 -15.99 5.47
C HIS A 44 2.84 -15.48 5.44
N GLU A 45 3.31 -14.93 4.31
CA GLU A 45 4.61 -14.25 4.26
C GLU A 45 4.49 -12.79 4.72
N GLY A 46 5.55 -12.31 5.37
CA GLY A 46 5.70 -10.93 5.80
C GLY A 46 6.82 -10.22 5.05
N LEU A 47 6.64 -8.92 4.81
CA LEU A 47 7.64 -8.01 4.28
C LEU A 47 7.87 -6.91 5.31
N THR A 48 9.12 -6.73 5.72
CA THR A 48 9.52 -5.61 6.57
C THR A 48 10.30 -4.60 5.75
N LEU A 49 9.87 -3.34 5.78
CA LEU A 49 10.51 -2.22 5.11
C LEU A 49 11.03 -1.24 6.15
N ILE A 50 12.28 -0.82 5.98
CA ILE A 50 12.89 0.21 6.83
C ILE A 50 12.63 1.56 6.17
N LEU A 51 11.99 2.46 6.91
CA LEU A 51 11.59 3.78 6.48
C LEU A 51 12.29 4.83 7.33
N GLU A 52 12.52 6.00 6.75
CA GLU A 52 12.93 7.17 7.51
C GLU A 52 11.70 7.83 8.16
N ALA A 53 11.79 8.12 9.46
CA ALA A 53 10.72 8.74 10.21
C ALA A 53 10.32 10.10 9.61
N GLY A 54 9.01 10.29 9.41
CA GLY A 54 8.44 11.53 8.86
C GLY A 54 8.52 11.65 7.33
N SER A 55 9.33 10.83 6.67
CA SER A 55 9.39 10.71 5.21
C SER A 55 8.16 10.01 4.65
N THR A 56 7.83 10.32 3.40
CA THR A 56 6.66 9.76 2.72
C THR A 56 7.10 8.69 1.73
N TYR A 57 6.52 7.50 1.88
CA TYR A 57 6.74 6.37 0.98
C TYR A 57 5.44 5.98 0.29
N LYS A 58 5.54 5.53 -0.97
CA LYS A 58 4.39 5.12 -1.78
C LYS A 58 4.58 3.66 -2.18
N TYR A 59 3.51 2.88 -2.12
CA TYR A 59 3.49 1.47 -2.44
C TYR A 59 2.25 1.16 -3.27
N THR A 60 2.36 0.23 -4.21
CA THR A 60 1.22 -0.30 -4.94
C THR A 60 1.07 -1.77 -4.59
N PHE A 61 -0.07 -2.09 -4.00
CA PHE A 61 -0.48 -3.45 -3.71
C PHE A 61 -1.37 -3.93 -4.84
N LYS A 62 -1.08 -5.11 -5.40
CA LYS A 62 -1.92 -5.74 -6.41
C LYS A 62 -2.22 -7.16 -5.97
N ASN A 63 -3.50 -7.49 -5.97
CA ASN A 63 -4.01 -8.83 -5.69
C ASN A 63 -4.35 -9.54 -7.01
N THR A 64 -4.30 -10.87 -7.02
CA THR A 64 -4.75 -11.77 -8.09
C THR A 64 -6.12 -11.39 -8.67
N ASN A 65 -7.05 -10.91 -7.85
CA ASN A 65 -8.39 -10.49 -8.27
C ASN A 65 -8.44 -9.14 -9.03
N ALA A 66 -7.34 -8.74 -9.69
CA ALA A 66 -7.16 -7.46 -10.38
C ALA A 66 -7.41 -6.20 -9.52
N ARG A 67 -7.45 -6.35 -8.19
CA ARG A 67 -7.60 -5.23 -7.25
C ARG A 67 -6.23 -4.57 -7.06
N VAL A 68 -6.21 -3.24 -7.21
CA VAL A 68 -5.01 -2.44 -7.03
C VAL A 68 -5.27 -1.38 -5.96
N ALA A 69 -4.37 -1.26 -5.00
CA ALA A 69 -4.43 -0.25 -3.96
C ALA A 69 -3.09 0.48 -3.85
N ASN A 70 -3.13 1.80 -3.87
CA ASN A 70 -1.98 2.65 -3.64
C ASN A 70 -1.92 3.03 -2.17
N VAL A 71 -0.91 2.57 -1.47
CA VAL A 71 -0.70 2.87 -0.04
C VAL A 71 0.40 3.92 0.07
N LYS A 72 0.07 5.05 0.69
CA LYS A 72 1.03 6.10 1.04
C LYS A 72 1.25 6.03 2.55
N VAL A 73 2.51 5.88 2.96
CA VAL A 73 2.89 5.75 4.36
C VAL A 73 3.76 6.94 4.73
N ARG A 74 3.39 7.60 5.82
CA ARG A 74 4.17 8.65 6.49
C ARG A 74 4.01 8.48 7.99
N SER A 75 5.00 7.89 8.62
CA SER A 75 4.95 7.56 10.05
C SER A 75 6.19 8.02 10.79
N TRP A 76 6.03 8.24 12.09
CA TRP A 76 7.11 8.47 13.06
C TRP A 76 7.28 7.29 14.03
N ARG A 77 6.55 6.19 13.78
CA ARG A 77 6.51 4.96 14.60
C ARG A 77 6.41 3.74 13.70
N ASP A 78 6.72 2.59 14.27
CA ASP A 78 6.56 1.30 13.58
C ASP A 78 5.08 1.03 13.27
N LEU A 79 4.83 0.43 12.12
CA LEU A 79 3.52 0.12 11.59
C LEU A 79 3.44 -1.35 11.22
N ASN A 80 2.32 -1.99 11.55
CA ASN A 80 1.96 -3.31 11.07
C ASN A 80 0.68 -3.18 10.24
N LEU A 81 0.72 -3.66 9.00
CA LEU A 81 -0.40 -3.65 8.07
C LEU A 81 -0.68 -5.06 7.56
N GLY A 82 -1.90 -5.53 7.80
CA GLY A 82 -2.43 -6.71 7.13
C GLY A 82 -2.84 -6.38 5.69
N VAL A 83 -2.74 -7.36 4.79
CA VAL A 83 -3.26 -7.23 3.44
C VAL A 83 -4.79 -7.14 3.44
N MET A 84 -5.48 -7.72 4.43
CA MET A 84 -6.93 -7.51 4.63
C MET A 84 -7.25 -6.06 5.01
N ASP A 85 -6.37 -5.35 5.72
CA ASP A 85 -6.57 -3.91 5.99
C ASP A 85 -6.47 -3.10 4.69
N VAL A 86 -5.59 -3.53 3.78
CA VAL A 86 -5.44 -2.93 2.47
C VAL A 86 -6.59 -3.31 1.54
N PHE A 87 -7.07 -4.56 1.57
CA PHE A 87 -8.15 -5.07 0.72
C PHE A 87 -9.27 -5.68 1.58
N PRO A 88 -10.11 -4.86 2.23
CA PRO A 88 -11.17 -5.37 3.06
C PRO A 88 -12.15 -6.22 2.24
N SER A 89 -12.55 -7.38 2.77
CA SER A 89 -13.51 -8.28 2.10
C SER A 89 -14.88 -7.62 1.90
N THR A 90 -15.24 -6.71 2.81
CA THR A 90 -16.42 -5.86 2.72
C THR A 90 -15.95 -4.43 2.49
N MET A 91 -15.88 -3.99 1.22
CA MET A 91 -15.75 -2.56 0.98
C MET A 91 -17.00 -1.87 1.55
N PRO A 92 -16.86 -0.75 2.29
CA PRO A 92 -18.02 0.03 2.70
C PRO A 92 -18.79 0.41 1.43
N SER A 93 -19.99 -0.13 1.32
CA SER A 93 -20.86 0.00 0.15
C SER A 93 -21.14 1.49 -0.12
N ARG A 94 -20.80 1.95 -1.33
CA ARG A 94 -21.28 3.19 -1.96
C ARG A 94 -21.30 4.43 -1.05
N MET A 95 -20.23 5.24 -1.11
CA MET A 95 -20.42 6.69 -1.05
C MET A 95 -20.56 7.22 -2.49
N PRO A 96 -21.57 8.06 -2.80
CA PRO A 96 -21.77 8.61 -4.13
C PRO A 96 -20.74 9.72 -4.36
N GLY A 97 -19.69 9.41 -5.12
CA GLY A 97 -18.71 10.39 -5.55
C GLY A 97 -17.56 9.70 -6.24
N ILE A 98 -17.36 10.02 -7.52
CA ILE A 98 -16.21 9.59 -8.32
C ILE A 98 -14.93 10.01 -7.57
N GLY A 99 -14.18 9.05 -7.03
CA GLY A 99 -12.92 9.35 -6.33
C GLY A 99 -12.47 8.19 -5.47
N ALA A 100 -11.17 7.90 -5.50
CA ALA A 100 -10.53 6.87 -4.69
C ALA A 100 -11.03 6.93 -3.23
N VAL A 101 -11.45 5.79 -2.69
CA VAL A 101 -11.82 5.70 -1.28
C VAL A 101 -10.51 5.82 -0.49
N THR A 102 -10.38 6.89 0.29
CA THR A 102 -9.21 7.10 1.15
C THR A 102 -9.50 6.57 2.55
N VAL A 103 -8.86 5.45 2.93
CA VAL A 103 -8.96 4.89 4.29
C VAL A 103 -7.66 5.14 5.03
N GLN A 104 -7.77 5.55 6.30
CA GLN A 104 -6.65 5.63 7.24
C GLN A 104 -6.81 4.51 8.27
N PRO A 105 -6.33 3.28 7.97
CA PRO A 105 -6.46 2.18 8.91
C PRO A 105 -5.57 2.38 10.15
N VAL A 106 -4.46 3.11 9.98
CA VAL A 106 -3.50 3.44 11.04
C VAL A 106 -3.01 4.88 10.84
N GLU A 107 -2.69 5.57 11.93
CA GLU A 107 -2.16 6.94 11.89
C GLU A 107 -0.93 7.01 10.96
N GLY A 108 -1.01 7.87 9.94
CA GLY A 108 0.07 8.03 8.95
C GLY A 108 -0.01 7.11 7.72
N VAL A 109 -1.02 6.24 7.62
CA VAL A 109 -1.26 5.40 6.43
C VAL A 109 -2.46 5.93 5.65
N THR A 110 -2.28 6.18 4.36
CA THR A 110 -3.34 6.64 3.44
C THR A 110 -3.46 5.63 2.31
N ILE A 111 -4.58 4.92 2.23
CA ILE A 111 -4.85 3.92 1.19
C ILE A 111 -5.77 4.50 0.15
N ASN A 112 -5.42 4.41 -1.13
CA ASN A 112 -6.25 4.81 -2.27
C ASN A 112 -6.53 3.59 -3.16
N TYR A 113 -7.78 3.15 -3.17
CA TYR A 113 -8.22 2.05 -4.02
C TYR A 113 -8.34 2.50 -5.48
N ILE A 114 -7.68 1.78 -6.38
CA ILE A 114 -7.84 1.95 -7.82
C ILE A 114 -8.60 0.73 -8.32
N HIS A 115 -9.89 0.89 -8.57
CA HIS A 115 -10.64 -0.10 -9.31
C HIS A 115 -10.15 -0.06 -10.76
N ARG A 116 -9.44 -1.10 -11.20
CA ARG A 116 -9.32 -1.33 -12.64
C ARG A 116 -10.63 -1.92 -13.08
N ASP A 117 -11.48 -1.09 -13.68
CA ASP A 117 -12.53 -1.60 -14.55
C ASP A 117 -11.83 -2.43 -15.62
N VAL A 118 -11.93 -3.74 -15.48
CA VAL A 118 -11.70 -4.68 -16.58
C VAL A 118 -12.77 -4.31 -17.60
N ARG A 119 -12.45 -3.38 -18.50
CA ARG A 119 -13.27 -3.13 -19.68
C ARG A 119 -13.21 -4.41 -20.52
N SER A 120 -14.17 -5.29 -20.22
CA SER A 120 -15.04 -5.94 -21.20
C SER A 120 -14.51 -5.92 -22.61
N CYS A 121 -13.90 -7.03 -23.05
CA CYS A 121 -13.85 -7.34 -24.47
C CYS A 121 -15.29 -7.32 -25.00
N PRO A 122 -15.61 -6.59 -26.08
CA PRO A 122 -16.89 -6.77 -26.74
C PRO A 122 -16.93 -8.19 -27.34
N PRO A 123 -18.05 -8.94 -27.21
CA PRO A 123 -18.23 -10.15 -28.01
C PRO A 123 -18.46 -9.76 -29.48
N SER A 124 -17.69 -10.42 -30.35
CA SER A 124 -17.80 -10.60 -31.81
C SER A 124 -17.92 -9.35 -32.69
#